data_AF-A0A924RZH7-F1
#
_entry.id   AF-A0A924RZH7-F1
#
_cell.length_a   1.000
_cell.length_b   1.000
_cell.length_c   1.000
_cell.angle_alpha   90.00
_cell.angle_beta   90.00
_cell.angle_gamma   90.00
#
_symmetry.space_group_name_H-M   'P 1'
#
loop_
_entity.id
_entity.type
_entity.pdbx_description
1 polymer ?
#
loop_
_entity_poly.entity_id
_entity_poly.type
_entity_poly.pdbx_seq_one_letter_code
_entity_poly.pdbx_strand_id
1 'polypeptide(L)' 'ILAKVSRDLHMVELHRRHPGYGFDQHKGYPTAAHLQALPRLGPCDEHRRSFAPVRNCVA' A
#
# COMPACT_ATOMS: atom_id res chain seq x y z
N ILE A 1 -3.49 -17.34 -12.79
CA ILE A 1 -2.04 -16.99 -12.84
C ILE A 1 -1.84 -15.57 -13.37
N LEU A 2 -2.27 -15.25 -14.61
CA LEU A 2 -2.06 -13.93 -15.23
C LEU A 2 -2.46 -12.73 -14.35
N ALA A 3 -3.67 -12.74 -13.77
CA ALA A 3 -4.14 -11.64 -12.93
C ALA A 3 -3.22 -11.34 -11.74
N LYS A 4 -2.66 -12.37 -11.09
CA LYS A 4 -1.75 -12.22 -9.95
C LYS A 4 -0.39 -11.67 -10.38
N VAL A 5 0.16 -12.18 -11.49
CA VAL A 5 1.44 -11.71 -12.04
C VAL A 5 1.34 -10.22 -12.39
N SER A 6 0.28 -9.82 -13.10
CA SER A 6 0.06 -8.41 -13.43
C SER A 6 -0.10 -7.54 -12.18
N ARG A 7 -0.84 -8.01 -11.17
CA ARG A 7 -1.00 -7.29 -9.91
C ARG A 7 0.33 -7.13 -9.17
N ASP A 8 1.17 -8.17 -9.14
CA ASP A 8 2.45 -8.11 -8.45
C ASP A 8 3.43 -7.15 -9.11
N LEU A 9 3.48 -7.13 -10.44
CA LEU A 9 4.27 -6.18 -11.21
C LEU A 9 3.80 -4.74 -10.95
N HIS A 10 2.48 -4.52 -10.94
CA HIS A 10 1.92 -3.22 -10.62
C HIS A 10 2.29 -2.74 -9.20
N MET A 11 2.34 -3.64 -8.21
CA MET A 11 2.76 -3.28 -6.85
C MET A 11 4.26 -2.95 -6.75
N VAL A 12 5.11 -3.57 -7.56
CA VAL A 12 6.53 -3.20 -7.67
C VAL A 12 6.67 -1.80 -8.25
N GLU A 13 5.90 -1.48 -9.29
CA GLU A 13 5.90 -0.13 -9.87
C GLU A 13 5.32 0.91 -8.88
N LEU A 14 4.27 0.54 -8.15
CA LEU A 14 3.70 1.39 -7.11
C LEU A 14 4.72 1.70 -6.00
N HIS A 15 5.57 0.75 -5.63
CA HIS A 15 6.65 0.98 -4.68
C HIS A 15 7.64 2.04 -5.15
N ARG A 16 7.96 2.08 -6.45
CA ARG A 16 8.83 3.12 -7.02
C ARG A 16 8.19 4.50 -6.95
N ARG A 17 6.89 4.59 -7.20
CA ARG A 17 6.12 5.84 -7.12
C ARG A 17 5.91 6.31 -5.67
N HIS A 18 5.75 5.39 -4.74
CA HIS A 18 5.54 5.66 -3.31
C HIS A 18 6.56 4.87 -2.47
N PRO A 19 7.81 5.33 -2.41
CA PRO A 19 8.84 4.68 -1.60
C PRO A 19 8.49 4.74 -0.11
N GLY A 20 8.89 3.71 0.64
CA GLY A 20 8.68 3.63 2.09
C GLY A 20 7.46 2.84 2.55
N TYR A 21 6.46 2.59 1.70
CA TYR A 21 5.31 1.75 2.08
C TYR A 21 5.58 0.24 2.00
N GLY A 22 6.54 -0.21 1.17
CA GLY A 22 6.88 -1.63 1.00
C GLY A 22 5.98 -2.42 0.04
N PHE A 23 5.29 -1.75 -0.90
CA PHE A 23 4.34 -2.40 -1.83
C PHE A 23 4.94 -3.56 -2.64
N ASP A 24 6.23 -3.50 -2.96
CA ASP A 24 6.98 -4.55 -3.64
C ASP A 24 7.07 -5.86 -2.84
N GLN A 25 6.97 -5.79 -1.51
CA GLN A 25 7.01 -6.95 -0.61
C GLN A 25 5.61 -7.47 -0.30
N HIS A 26 4.77 -6.64 0.31
CA HIS A 26 3.48 -7.07 0.86
C HIS A 26 2.29 -6.82 -0.09
N LYS A 27 2.50 -6.28 -1.29
CA LYS A 27 1.48 -6.16 -2.36
C LYS A 27 0.20 -5.39 -1.97
N GLY A 28 0.30 -4.51 -0.97
CA GLY A 28 -0.83 -3.73 -0.43
C GLY A 28 -1.66 -4.44 0.64
N TYR A 29 -1.25 -5.63 1.11
CA TYR A 29 -1.84 -6.24 2.31
C TYR A 29 -1.45 -5.45 3.57
N PRO A 30 -2.31 -5.38 4.60
CA PRO A 30 -2.10 -4.58 5.81
C PRO A 30 -1.14 -5.29 6.79
N THR A 31 0.11 -5.47 6.38
CA THR A 31 1.16 -6.00 7.25
C THR A 31 1.55 -4.97 8.31
N ALA A 32 2.19 -5.40 9.40
CA ALA A 32 2.69 -4.50 10.43
C ALA A 32 3.56 -3.36 9.86
N ALA A 33 4.44 -3.69 8.90
CA ALA A 33 5.27 -2.70 8.22
C ALA A 33 4.42 -1.64 7.47
N HIS A 34 3.37 -2.07 6.77
CA HIS A 34 2.51 -1.15 6.04
C HIS A 34 1.69 -0.26 6.98
N LEU A 35 1.14 -0.84 8.06
CA LEU A 35 0.38 -0.11 9.07
C LEU A 35 1.27 0.89 9.83
N GLN A 36 2.55 0.62 10.01
CA GLN A 36 3.52 1.56 10.59
C GLN A 36 3.92 2.68 9.63
N ALA A 37 3.90 2.42 8.31
CA ALA A 37 4.20 3.42 7.30
C ALA A 37 3.05 4.43 7.11
N LEU A 38 1.80 3.98 7.20
CA LEU A 38 0.60 4.82 7.05
C LEU A 38 0.58 6.11 7.89
N PRO A 39 0.81 6.10 9.22
CA PRO A 39 0.84 7.32 10.01
C PRO A 39 2.08 8.19 9.73
N ARG A 40 3.17 7.62 9.21
CA ARG A 40 4.42 8.34 8.92
C ARG A 40 4.40 9.05 7.58
N LEU A 41 3.82 8.42 6.57
CA LEU A 41 3.78 8.92 5.19
C LEU A 41 2.41 9.49 4.80
N GLY A 42 1.39 9.27 5.63
CA GLY A 42 -0.01 9.45 5.26
C GLY A 42 -0.49 8.36 4.30
N PRO A 43 -1.77 8.33 3.93
CA PRO A 43 -2.26 7.47 2.85
C PRO A 43 -2.06 8.13 1.47
N CYS A 44 -1.49 7.39 0.52
CA CYS A 44 -1.44 7.79 -0.90
C CYS A 44 -2.75 7.50 -1.67
N ASP A 45 -2.84 7.95 -2.92
CA ASP A 45 -4.04 7.85 -3.76
C ASP A 45 -4.50 6.40 -4.02
N GLU A 46 -3.58 5.45 -4.02
CA GLU A 46 -3.86 4.03 -4.23
C GLU A 46 -4.42 3.34 -2.98
N HIS A 47 -4.41 4.01 -1.82
CA HIS A 47 -5.05 3.50 -0.62
C HIS A 47 -6.56 3.61 -0.70
N ARG A 48 -7.23 2.52 -0.32
CA ARG A 48 -8.69 2.46 -0.22
C ARG A 48 -9.13 3.21 1.03
N ARG A 49 -9.57 4.46 0.88
CA ARG A 49 -10.00 5.32 2.00
C ARG A 49 -11.15 4.78 2.84
N SER A 50 -11.93 3.83 2.31
CA SER A 50 -12.99 3.15 3.07
C SER A 50 -12.47 2.11 4.07
N PHE A 51 -11.21 1.69 3.98
CA PHE A 51 -10.64 0.68 4.87
C PHE A 51 -10.24 1.32 6.19
N ALA A 52 -10.60 0.69 7.32
CA ALA A 52 -10.45 1.29 8.64
C ALA A 52 -9.04 1.85 8.94
N PRO A 53 -7.92 1.16 8.65
CA PRO A 53 -6.59 1.71 8.92
C PRO A 53 -6.29 2.99 8.15
N VAL A 54 -6.77 3.07 6.90
CA VAL A 54 -6.58 4.24 6.04
C VAL A 54 -7.47 5.38 6.50
N ARG A 55 -8.76 5.10 6.77
CA ARG A 55 -9.72 6.09 7.25
C ARG A 55 -9.25 6.77 8.55
N ASN A 56 -8.68 5.99 9.46
CA ASN A 56 -8.18 6.49 10.74
C ASN A 56 -6.96 7.42 10.61
N CYS A 57 -6.29 7.44 9.46
CA CYS A 57 -5.19 8.38 9.18
C CYS A 57 -5.64 9.67 8.47
N VAL A 58 -6.88 9.72 7.96
CA VAL A 58 -7.42 10.88 7.22
C VAL A 58 -8.36 11.73 8.09
N ALA A 59 -8.88 11.17 9.18
CA ALA A 59 -9.70 11.86 10.17
C ALA A 59 -8.83 12.62 11.18
#